data_AF-A0A1X7FIZ0-F1
#
_entry.id   AF-A0A1X7FIZ0-F1
#
_cell.length_a   1.000
_cell.length_b   1.000
_cell.length_c   1.000
_cell.angle_alpha   90.00
_cell.angle_beta   90.00
_cell.angle_gamma   90.00
#
_symmetry.space_group_name_H-M   'P 1'
#
loop_
_entity.id
_entity.type
_entity.pdbx_description
1 polymer ?
#
loop_
_entity_poly.entity_id
_entity_poly.type
_entity_poly.pdbx_seq_one_letter_code
_entity_poly.pdbx_strand_id
1 'polypeptide(L)'
;MLCLILLQTLLGCVTSRSSDAGEKLTCEQHAKVAAYLNNWAITNFSESYGKKGDVTGANVQLFLISEKAPSPYAAAFNRYQEKAFENIALAKRKGCNTVDYPLPPVDEFRHQLEVARTGK
;
A
#
# COMPACT_ATOMS: atom_id res chain seq x y z
N MET A 1 54.59 -12.92 -9.41
CA MET A 1 53.16 -13.27 -9.45
C MET A 1 52.63 -13.14 -8.03
N LEU A 2 51.96 -12.02 -7.72
CA LEU A 2 51.41 -11.74 -6.40
C LEU A 2 50.19 -12.65 -6.15
N CYS A 3 50.25 -13.44 -5.09
CA CYS A 3 49.11 -14.13 -4.52
C CYS A 3 48.30 -13.09 -3.73
N LEU A 4 47.22 -12.57 -4.32
CA LEU A 4 46.32 -11.63 -3.66
C LEU A 4 45.45 -12.37 -2.64
N ILE A 5 45.51 -11.85 -1.42
CA ILE A 5 44.84 -12.30 -0.21
C ILE A 5 43.32 -12.19 -0.38
N LEU A 6 42.64 -13.33 -0.20
CA LEU A 6 41.21 -13.43 0.08
C LEU A 6 40.91 -12.71 1.39
N LEU A 7 40.34 -11.50 1.32
CA LEU A 7 39.68 -10.87 2.46
C LEU A 7 38.17 -10.97 2.28
N GLN A 8 37.59 -11.94 2.99
CA GLN A 8 36.19 -12.00 3.31
C GLN A 8 35.81 -10.75 4.11
N THR A 9 34.82 -9.97 3.65
CA THR A 9 33.83 -9.26 4.49
C THR A 9 32.94 -8.41 3.59
N LEU A 10 31.84 -9.00 3.10
CA LEU A 10 30.66 -8.22 2.75
C LEU A 10 29.51 -8.74 3.59
N LEU A 11 29.44 -8.17 4.79
CA LEU A 11 28.22 -7.64 5.40
C LEU A 11 26.99 -8.50 5.16
N GLY A 12 26.79 -9.46 6.08
CA GLY A 12 25.50 -10.09 6.26
C GLY A 12 24.42 -9.01 6.31
N CYS A 13 23.42 -9.14 5.45
CA CYS A 13 22.19 -8.38 5.51
C CYS A 13 21.61 -8.55 6.92
N VAL A 14 21.74 -7.52 7.77
CA VAL A 14 20.84 -7.38 8.91
C VAL A 14 19.49 -7.02 8.31
N THR A 15 18.68 -8.04 8.02
CA THR A 15 17.26 -7.87 7.83
C THR A 15 16.72 -7.37 9.16
N SER A 16 16.63 -6.04 9.31
CA SER A 16 15.92 -5.40 10.40
C SER A 16 14.54 -6.05 10.49
N ARG A 17 14.31 -6.83 11.55
CA ARG A 17 12.99 -7.34 11.92
C ARG A 17 12.04 -6.14 11.90
N SER A 18 11.15 -6.12 10.91
CA SER A 18 9.97 -5.27 10.93
C SER A 18 9.35 -5.40 12.32
N SER A 19 9.29 -4.28 13.04
CA SER A 19 8.82 -4.26 14.41
C SER A 19 7.41 -4.84 14.49
N ASP A 20 7.31 -5.92 15.27
CA ASP A 20 6.18 -6.68 15.82
C ASP A 20 4.95 -5.87 16.34
N ALA A 21 4.88 -4.56 16.06
CA ALA A 21 3.78 -3.70 16.47
C ALA A 21 2.44 -4.11 15.83
N GLY A 22 2.47 -4.59 14.58
CA GLY A 22 1.29 -5.07 13.87
C GLY A 22 0.72 -6.37 14.46
N GLU A 23 1.56 -7.28 14.97
CA GLU A 23 1.12 -8.57 15.55
C GLU A 23 0.35 -8.41 16.86
N LYS A 24 0.63 -7.31 17.59
CA LYS A 24 0.01 -7.01 18.87
C LYS A 24 -1.40 -6.41 18.75
N LEU A 25 -1.81 -6.00 17.54
CA LEU A 25 -3.12 -5.40 17.33
C LEU A 25 -4.26 -6.40 17.58
N THR A 26 -5.37 -5.93 18.14
CA THR A 26 -6.63 -6.68 18.21
C THR A 26 -7.31 -6.74 16.84
N CYS A 27 -8.32 -7.60 16.68
CA CYS A 27 -9.11 -7.65 15.44
C CYS A 27 -9.80 -6.32 15.12
N GLU A 28 -10.28 -5.61 16.15
CA GLU A 28 -10.86 -4.28 15.99
C GLU A 28 -9.81 -3.27 15.52
N GLN A 29 -8.59 -3.34 16.06
CA GLN A 29 -7.49 -2.46 15.64
C GLN A 29 -7.06 -2.74 14.20
N HIS A 30 -6.97 -4.01 13.79
CA HIS A 30 -6.71 -4.36 12.40
C HIS A 30 -7.80 -3.82 11.45
N ALA A 31 -9.08 -3.90 11.85
CA ALA A 31 -10.17 -3.32 11.08
C ALA A 31 -10.06 -1.79 10.97
N LYS A 32 -9.70 -1.11 12.07
CA LYS A 32 -9.43 0.34 12.07
C LYS A 32 -8.25 0.72 11.17
N VAL A 33 -7.18 -0.07 11.15
CA VAL A 33 -6.06 0.14 10.23
C VAL A 33 -6.49 -0.01 8.79
N ALA A 34 -7.29 -1.05 8.46
CA ALA A 34 -7.82 -1.24 7.12
C ALA A 34 -8.69 -0.06 6.68
N ALA A 35 -9.62 0.38 7.54
CA ALA A 35 -10.47 1.55 7.31
C ALA A 35 -9.65 2.83 7.12
N TYR A 36 -8.61 3.05 7.91
CA TYR A 36 -7.74 4.21 7.78
C TYR A 36 -7.01 4.24 6.43
N LEU A 37 -6.43 3.11 6.02
CA LEU A 37 -5.69 3.00 4.75
C LEU A 37 -6.61 3.21 3.54
N ASN A 38 -7.81 2.63 3.57
CA ASN A 38 -8.84 2.84 2.56
C ASN A 38 -9.30 4.31 2.51
N ASN A 39 -9.66 4.90 3.66
CA ASN A 39 -10.07 6.31 3.72
C ASN A 39 -8.98 7.27 3.22
N TRP A 40 -7.71 6.98 3.51
CA TRP A 40 -6.61 7.75 2.95
C TRP A 40 -6.60 7.71 1.42
N ALA A 41 -6.87 6.55 0.81
CA ALA A 41 -6.93 6.40 -0.64
C ALA A 41 -8.10 7.18 -1.26
N ILE A 42 -9.29 7.08 -0.65
CA ILE A 42 -10.48 7.85 -1.05
C ILE A 42 -10.20 9.35 -1.01
N THR A 43 -9.68 9.86 0.10
CA THR A 43 -9.37 11.28 0.26
C THR A 43 -8.36 11.76 -0.78
N ASN A 44 -7.26 11.02 -0.98
CA ASN A 44 -6.23 11.43 -1.95
C ASN A 44 -6.76 11.42 -3.39
N PHE A 45 -7.57 10.42 -3.76
CA PHE A 45 -8.22 10.40 -5.06
C PHE A 45 -9.17 11.59 -5.22
N SER A 46 -10.05 11.83 -4.25
CA SER A 46 -11.07 12.88 -4.30
C SER A 46 -10.46 14.29 -4.38
N GLU A 47 -9.42 14.54 -3.58
CA GLU A 47 -8.72 15.82 -3.56
C GLU A 47 -7.94 16.09 -4.86
N SER A 48 -7.35 15.05 -5.45
CA SER A 48 -6.52 15.18 -6.65
C SER A 48 -7.34 15.22 -7.93
N TYR A 49 -8.37 14.38 -8.03
CA TYR A 49 -9.10 14.10 -9.27
C TYR A 49 -10.61 14.28 -9.14
N GLY A 50 -11.20 13.91 -8.00
CA GLY A 50 -12.65 13.91 -7.80
C GLY A 50 -13.30 15.29 -7.95
N LYS A 51 -12.73 16.33 -7.33
CA LYS A 51 -13.27 17.71 -7.41
C LYS A 51 -13.27 18.32 -8.82
N LYS A 52 -12.40 17.81 -9.71
CA LYS A 52 -12.20 18.36 -11.06
C LYS A 52 -12.76 17.46 -12.16
N GLY A 53 -13.24 16.26 -11.81
CA GLY A 53 -13.60 15.24 -12.80
C GLY A 53 -12.42 14.86 -13.71
N ASP A 54 -11.18 14.96 -13.20
CA ASP A 54 -9.97 14.75 -14.01
C ASP A 54 -9.67 13.25 -14.17
N VAL A 55 -10.52 12.59 -14.95
CA VAL A 55 -10.41 11.15 -15.26
C VAL A 55 -9.11 10.86 -16.03
N THR A 56 -8.67 11.76 -16.91
CA THR A 56 -7.42 11.58 -17.67
C THR A 56 -6.20 11.63 -16.74
N GLY A 57 -6.12 12.62 -15.85
CA GLY A 57 -5.06 12.68 -14.84
C GLY A 57 -5.06 11.48 -13.91
N ALA A 58 -6.24 11.01 -13.49
CA ALA A 58 -6.37 9.81 -12.67
C ALA A 58 -5.90 8.54 -13.41
N ASN A 59 -6.16 8.40 -14.71
CA ASN A 59 -5.64 7.31 -15.53
C ASN A 59 -4.11 7.29 -15.58
N VAL A 60 -3.51 8.45 -15.86
CA VAL A 60 -2.04 8.59 -15.88
C VAL A 60 -1.46 8.22 -14.53
N GLN A 61 -2.10 8.68 -13.44
CA GLN A 61 -1.63 8.37 -12.10
C GLN A 61 -1.75 6.88 -11.76
N LEU A 62 -2.84 6.21 -12.17
CA LEU A 62 -2.99 4.77 -12.00
C LEU A 62 -1.93 3.98 -12.76
N PHE A 63 -1.56 4.42 -13.97
CA PHE A 63 -0.44 3.85 -14.72
C PHE A 63 0.87 3.98 -13.93
N LEU A 64 1.20 5.19 -13.44
CA LEU A 64 2.39 5.42 -12.63
C LEU A 64 2.42 4.59 -11.34
N ILE A 65 1.27 4.41 -10.68
CA ILE A 65 1.14 3.53 -9.51
C ILE A 65 1.45 2.08 -9.90
N SER A 66 0.87 1.60 -11.00
CA SER A 66 1.01 0.21 -11.47
C SER A 66 2.44 -0.11 -11.89
N GLU A 67 3.13 0.84 -12.52
CA GLU A 67 4.55 0.75 -12.88
C GLU A 67 5.51 0.98 -11.69
N LYS A 68 4.97 1.21 -10.48
CA LYS A 68 5.74 1.56 -9.28
C LYS A 68 6.73 2.71 -9.52
N ALA A 69 6.32 3.71 -10.30
CA ALA A 69 7.16 4.83 -10.66
C ALA A 69 7.68 5.58 -9.42
N PRO A 70 8.89 6.16 -9.45
CA PRO A 70 9.51 6.85 -8.32
C PRO A 70 8.92 8.26 -8.09
N SER A 71 7.60 8.40 -8.16
CA SER A 71 6.89 9.63 -7.80
C SER A 71 6.39 9.54 -6.35
N PRO A 72 6.36 10.64 -5.58
CA PRO A 72 5.86 10.62 -4.20
C PRO A 72 4.44 10.06 -4.08
N TYR A 73 3.56 10.39 -5.03
CA TYR A 73 2.18 9.91 -5.05
C TYR A 73 2.09 8.40 -5.30
N ALA A 74 2.75 7.90 -6.36
CA ALA A 74 2.76 6.48 -6.67
C ALA A 74 3.42 5.64 -5.57
N ALA A 75 4.53 6.14 -5.00
CA ALA A 75 5.22 5.48 -3.90
C ALA A 75 4.35 5.41 -2.64
N ALA A 76 3.55 6.44 -2.34
CA ALA A 76 2.64 6.44 -1.20
C ALA A 76 1.53 5.40 -1.35
N PHE A 77 0.87 5.33 -2.52
CA PHE A 77 -0.17 4.33 -2.79
C PHE A 77 0.38 2.90 -2.71
N ASN A 78 1.52 2.63 -3.34
CA ASN A 78 2.15 1.31 -3.29
C ASN A 78 2.57 0.91 -1.87
N ARG A 79 3.19 1.82 -1.11
CA ARG A 79 3.55 1.55 0.30
C ARG A 79 2.31 1.27 1.16
N TYR A 80 1.21 1.98 0.95
CA TYR A 80 0.00 1.77 1.76
C TYR A 80 -0.77 0.52 1.29
N GLN A 81 -0.66 0.13 0.03
CA GLN A 81 -1.10 -1.17 -0.47
C GLN A 81 -0.40 -2.30 0.27
N GLU A 82 0.93 -2.24 0.36
CA GLU A 82 1.74 -3.23 1.07
C GLU A 82 1.33 -3.32 2.55
N LYS A 83 1.15 -2.17 3.21
CA LYS A 83 0.65 -2.12 4.60
C LYS A 83 -0.73 -2.72 4.77
N ALA A 84 -1.64 -2.53 3.80
CA ALA A 84 -2.98 -3.12 3.86
C ALA A 84 -2.90 -4.65 3.76
N PHE A 85 -2.06 -5.17 2.86
CA PHE A 85 -1.82 -6.60 2.74
C PHE A 85 -1.14 -7.20 3.97
N GLU A 86 -0.14 -6.53 4.54
CA GLU A 86 0.49 -6.93 5.79
C GLU A 86 -0.53 -6.97 6.94
N ASN A 87 -1.35 -5.92 7.07
CA ASN A 87 -2.41 -5.85 8.08
C ASN A 87 -3.44 -6.98 7.95
N ILE A 88 -3.90 -7.28 6.73
CA ILE A 88 -4.83 -8.39 6.47
C ILE A 88 -4.17 -9.73 6.79
N ALA A 89 -2.91 -9.93 6.40
CA ALA A 89 -2.19 -11.16 6.68
C ALA A 89 -2.01 -11.39 8.19
N LEU A 90 -1.67 -10.34 8.93
CA LEU A 90 -1.58 -10.36 10.40
C LEU A 90 -2.93 -10.68 11.05
N ALA A 91 -3.99 -9.99 10.63
CA ALA A 91 -5.35 -10.21 11.12
C ALA A 91 -5.82 -11.65 10.89
N LYS A 92 -5.57 -12.21 9.70
CA LYS A 92 -5.89 -13.60 9.37
C LYS A 92 -5.11 -14.60 10.24
N ARG A 93 -3.81 -14.38 10.47
CA ARG A 93 -3.01 -15.22 11.38
C ARG A 93 -3.55 -15.21 12.82
N LYS A 94 -4.16 -14.10 13.24
CA LYS A 94 -4.81 -13.96 14.55
C LYS A 94 -6.23 -14.54 14.63
N GLY A 95 -6.77 -15.05 13.51
CA GLY A 95 -8.14 -15.57 13.45
C GLY A 95 -9.22 -14.48 13.37
N CYS A 96 -8.87 -13.26 12.97
CA CYS A 96 -9.87 -12.21 12.75
C CYS A 96 -10.72 -12.49 11.50
N ASN A 97 -12.01 -12.17 11.55
CA ASN A 97 -12.82 -12.07 10.35
C ASN A 97 -12.39 -10.85 9.53
N THR A 98 -12.00 -11.07 8.28
CA THR A 98 -11.50 -10.03 7.35
C THR A 98 -12.37 -9.87 6.12
N VAL A 99 -13.53 -10.54 6.06
CA VAL A 99 -14.43 -10.51 4.89
C VAL A 99 -14.93 -9.09 4.60
N ASP A 100 -15.22 -8.33 5.66
CA ASP A 100 -15.76 -6.98 5.54
C ASP A 100 -14.68 -5.89 5.58
N TYR A 101 -13.40 -6.24 5.44
CA TYR A 101 -12.35 -5.24 5.36
C TYR A 101 -12.46 -4.48 4.03
N PRO A 102 -12.31 -3.15 4.04
CA PRO A 102 -12.46 -2.35 2.83
C PRO A 102 -11.33 -2.62 1.83
N LEU A 103 -11.51 -2.15 0.59
CA LEU A 103 -10.53 -2.31 -0.47
C LEU A 103 -9.18 -1.70 -0.06
N PRO A 104 -8.06 -2.37 -0.37
CA PRO A 104 -6.75 -1.79 -0.12
C PRO A 104 -6.49 -0.60 -1.10
N PRO A 105 -5.56 0.30 -0.77
CA PRO A 105 -5.43 1.62 -1.41
C PRO A 105 -5.42 1.69 -2.94
N VAL A 106 -4.67 0.81 -3.63
CA VAL A 106 -4.59 0.81 -5.09
C VAL A 106 -5.87 0.26 -5.72
N ASP A 107 -6.51 -0.72 -5.06
CA ASP A 107 -7.79 -1.26 -5.52
C ASP A 107 -8.92 -0.25 -5.31
N GLU A 108 -8.89 0.49 -4.19
CA GLU A 108 -9.78 1.62 -3.94
C GLU A 108 -9.59 2.73 -5.00
N PHE A 109 -8.34 3.07 -5.36
CA PHE A 109 -8.07 4.02 -6.43
C PHE A 109 -8.72 3.58 -7.75
N ARG A 110 -8.57 2.31 -8.13
CA ARG A 110 -9.19 1.76 -9.34
C ARG A 110 -10.71 1.83 -9.29
N HIS A 111 -11.29 1.50 -8.13
CA HIS A 111 -12.72 1.58 -7.92
C HIS A 111 -13.25 3.01 -8.12
N GLN A 112 -12.62 3.99 -7.46
CA GLN A 112 -13.00 5.41 -7.57
C GLN A 112 -12.86 5.93 -9.00
N LEU A 113 -11.81 5.51 -9.74
CA LEU A 113 -11.65 5.85 -11.15
C LEU A 113 -12.77 5.29 -12.02
N GLU A 114 -13.21 4.06 -11.76
CA GLU A 114 -14.30 3.45 -12.51
C GLU A 114 -15.65 4.11 -12.23
N VAL A 115 -15.91 4.46 -10.97
CA VAL A 115 -17.06 5.30 -10.58
C VAL A 115 -17.04 6.63 -11.33
N ALA A 116 -15.88 7.31 -11.33
CA ALA A 116 -15.72 8.59 -12.03
C ALA A 116 -15.93 8.50 -13.55
N ARG A 117 -15.55 7.38 -14.18
CA ARG A 117 -15.78 7.14 -15.62
C ARG A 117 -17.26 6.91 -15.95
N THR A 118 -17.98 6.22 -15.07
CA THR A 118 -19.35 5.78 -15.34
C THR A 118 -20.40 6.81 -14.92
N GLY A 119 -20.01 7.88 -14.22
CA GLY A 119 -20.89 8.99 -13.85
C GLY A 119 -22.06 8.59 -12.95
N LYS A 120 -21.92 7.46 -12.25
CA LYS A 120 -22.90 6.93 -11.29
C LYS A 120 -22.46 7.19 -9.86
#